data_AF-A0A2G0E6B5-F1
#
_entry.id   AF-A0A2G0E6B5-F1
#
_cell.length_a   1.000
_cell.length_b   1.000
_cell.length_c   1.000
_cell.angle_alpha   90.00
_cell.angle_beta   90.00
_cell.angle_gamma   90.00
#
_symmetry.space_group_name_H-M   'P 1'
#
loop_
_entity.id
_entity.type
_entity.pdbx_description
1 polymer ?
#
loop_
_entity_poly.entity_id
_entity_poly.type
_entity_poly.pdbx_seq_one_letter_code
_entity_poly.pdbx_strand_id
1 'polypeptide(L)'
;YIQKKQGKGSIVLDRNRFDFPISGLTSYKELQETQRIPSETIVHTLKETEVTKAMNEITGWEIGAPVWHLIRERKIDGEVVILDTDYLLKEIVPHLTPVQAQGSIYEYFENELSLTIDYEQKEITVEEVTDIVKTTMNINEIGRE
;
A
#
# COMPACT_ATOMS: atom_id res chain seq x y z
N TYR A 1 1.49 -24.83 -6.46
CA TYR A 1 1.63 -25.65 -7.71
C TYR A 1 2.97 -26.37 -7.66
N ILE A 2 3.08 -27.65 -8.05
CA ILE A 2 4.36 -28.39 -7.99
C ILE A 2 4.95 -28.50 -9.39
N GLN A 3 6.12 -27.91 -9.62
CA GLN A 3 6.91 -28.21 -10.81
C GLN A 3 7.86 -29.37 -10.51
N LYS A 4 7.64 -30.50 -11.18
CA LYS A 4 8.56 -31.63 -11.17
C LYS A 4 9.50 -31.52 -12.35
N LYS A 5 10.81 -31.40 -12.10
CA LYS A 5 11.85 -31.54 -13.12
C LYS A 5 12.57 -32.86 -12.88
N GLN A 6 12.57 -33.75 -13.87
CA GLN A 6 13.15 -35.09 -13.73
C GLN A 6 14.63 -34.98 -13.30
N GLY A 7 14.98 -35.59 -12.16
CA GLY A 7 16.33 -35.59 -11.60
C GLY A 7 16.68 -34.44 -10.64
N LYS A 8 15.78 -33.49 -10.35
CA LYS A 8 16.09 -32.33 -9.47
C LYS A 8 15.09 -32.06 -8.33
N GLY A 9 14.31 -33.06 -7.93
CA GLY A 9 13.30 -32.88 -6.88
C GLY A 9 12.09 -32.06 -7.34
N SER A 10 11.13 -31.88 -6.44
CA SER A 10 9.89 -31.12 -6.70
C SER A 10 10.00 -29.76 -6.05
N ILE A 11 9.87 -28.67 -6.81
CA ILE A 11 9.77 -27.31 -6.27
C ILE A 11 8.29 -26.99 -6.09
N VAL A 12 7.90 -26.68 -4.85
CA VAL A 12 6.59 -26.08 -4.58
C VAL A 12 6.73 -24.60 -4.92
N LEU A 13 6.14 -24.19 -6.04
CA LEU A 13 5.93 -22.78 -6.32
C LEU A 13 4.67 -22.39 -5.55
N ASP A 14 4.88 -21.75 -4.40
CA ASP A 14 3.82 -21.05 -3.74
C ASP A 14 3.45 -19.84 -4.60
N ARG A 15 2.19 -19.76 -5.00
CA ARG A 15 1.69 -18.79 -5.97
C ARG A 15 0.34 -18.31 -5.45
N ASN A 16 0.34 -17.67 -4.30
CA ASN A 16 -0.72 -16.73 -3.97
C ASN A 16 -0.51 -15.49 -4.85
N ARG A 17 -0.89 -15.62 -6.12
CA ARG A 17 -0.91 -14.51 -7.08
C ARG A 17 -2.21 -13.76 -6.86
N PHE A 18 -2.11 -12.60 -6.21
CA PHE A 18 -3.19 -11.63 -6.13
C PHE A 18 -3.15 -10.76 -7.39
N ASP A 19 -4.31 -10.55 -7.99
CA ASP A 19 -4.41 -9.71 -9.18
C ASP A 19 -4.64 -8.27 -8.73
N PHE A 20 -3.57 -7.49 -8.69
CA PHE A 20 -3.68 -6.04 -8.48
C PHE A 20 -3.90 -5.37 -9.83
N PRO A 21 -5.10 -4.84 -10.11
CA PRO A 21 -5.39 -4.25 -11.40
C PRO A 21 -4.56 -2.98 -11.61
N ILE A 22 -3.83 -2.97 -12.72
CA ILE A 22 -3.00 -1.84 -13.15
C ILE A 22 -3.87 -0.67 -13.66
N SER A 23 -5.14 -0.95 -14.01
CA SER A 23 -6.08 0.01 -14.60
C SER A 23 -7.37 0.11 -13.80
N GLY A 24 -7.99 1.29 -13.82
CA GLY A 24 -9.23 1.56 -13.08
C GLY A 24 -8.94 2.00 -11.66
N LEU A 25 -9.88 2.80 -11.13
CA LEU A 25 -9.93 3.21 -9.75
C LEU A 25 -10.58 2.06 -8.96
N THR A 26 -9.81 1.43 -8.09
CA THR A 26 -10.34 0.38 -7.21
C THR A 26 -9.56 0.44 -5.91
N SER A 27 -10.28 0.61 -4.81
CA SER A 27 -9.72 0.62 -3.47
C SER A 27 -9.25 -0.79 -3.07
N TYR A 28 -8.32 -0.85 -2.14
CA TYR A 28 -7.86 -2.15 -1.63
C TYR A 28 -8.96 -2.97 -0.95
N LYS A 29 -9.90 -2.31 -0.25
CA LYS A 29 -11.03 -2.99 0.39
C LYS A 29 -11.90 -3.68 -0.65
N GLU A 30 -12.19 -3.03 -1.77
CA GLU A 30 -12.94 -3.64 -2.87
C GLU A 30 -12.19 -4.83 -3.48
N LEU A 31 -10.86 -4.72 -3.63
CA LEU A 31 -10.02 -5.84 -4.08
C LEU A 31 -10.06 -7.02 -3.11
N GLN A 32 -9.93 -6.73 -1.81
CA GLN A 32 -9.98 -7.71 -0.74
C GLN A 32 -11.31 -8.47 -0.77
N GLU A 33 -12.43 -7.76 -0.87
CA GLU A 33 -13.78 -8.34 -0.90
C GLU A 33 -14.01 -9.16 -2.19
N THR A 34 -13.63 -8.61 -3.35
CA THR A 34 -13.86 -9.24 -4.65
C THR A 34 -13.04 -10.53 -4.82
N GLN A 35 -11.78 -10.51 -4.37
CA GLN A 35 -10.85 -11.65 -4.50
C GLN A 35 -10.84 -12.55 -3.26
N ARG A 36 -11.61 -12.20 -2.21
CA ARG A 36 -11.66 -12.91 -0.91
C ARG A 36 -10.28 -13.09 -0.30
N ILE A 37 -9.48 -12.02 -0.34
CA ILE A 37 -8.12 -12.02 0.20
C ILE A 37 -8.23 -11.97 1.73
N PRO A 38 -7.70 -12.95 2.47
CA PRO A 38 -7.66 -12.89 3.93
C PRO A 38 -6.55 -11.90 4.33
N SER A 39 -6.90 -10.61 4.35
CA SER A 39 -5.96 -9.55 4.68
C SER A 39 -6.34 -8.73 5.92
N GLU A 40 -5.30 -8.21 6.55
CA GLU A 40 -5.35 -7.31 7.69
C GLU A 40 -4.59 -6.03 7.35
N THR A 41 -5.18 -4.87 7.65
CA THR A 41 -4.49 -3.59 7.56
C THR A 41 -4.08 -3.14 8.96
N ILE A 42 -2.81 -2.76 9.12
CA ILE A 42 -2.24 -2.30 10.39
C ILE A 42 -1.67 -0.90 10.16
N VAL A 43 -2.12 0.06 10.97
CA VAL A 43 -1.58 1.43 10.95
C VAL A 43 -0.29 1.45 11.76
N HIS A 44 0.85 1.57 11.07
CA HIS A 44 2.16 1.70 11.72
C HIS A 44 2.41 3.16 12.13
N THR A 45 2.11 4.11 11.25
CA THR A 45 2.32 5.54 11.51
C THR A 45 1.09 6.31 11.10
N LEU A 46 0.62 7.22 11.95
CA LEU A 46 -0.35 8.25 11.60
C LEU A 46 0.06 9.52 12.35
N LYS A 47 0.64 10.48 11.62
CA LYS A 47 1.11 11.74 12.20
C LYS A 47 0.97 12.89 11.21
N GLU A 48 1.06 14.11 11.73
CA GLU A 48 1.14 15.31 10.90
C GLU A 48 2.59 15.59 10.52
N THR A 49 2.78 16.06 9.30
CA THR A 49 4.03 16.60 8.78
C THR A 49 3.71 17.71 7.80
N GLU A 50 4.73 18.25 7.14
CA GLU A 50 4.60 19.28 6.13
C GLU A 50 5.09 18.80 4.77
N VAL A 51 4.52 19.36 3.70
CA VAL A 51 4.98 19.12 2.33
C VAL A 51 6.43 19.59 2.19
N THR A 52 7.29 18.65 1.81
CA THR A 52 8.72 18.94 1.55
C THR A 52 8.93 19.46 0.13
N LYS A 53 10.11 20.00 -0.16
CA LYS A 53 10.48 20.40 -1.53
C LYS A 53 10.37 19.24 -2.53
N ALA A 54 10.83 18.04 -2.17
CA ALA A 54 10.74 16.87 -3.04
C ALA A 54 9.28 16.47 -3.33
N MET A 55 8.40 16.56 -2.33
CA MET A 55 6.97 16.30 -2.53
C MET A 55 6.33 17.37 -3.44
N ASN A 56 6.66 18.64 -3.26
CA ASN A 56 6.19 19.73 -4.12
C ASN A 56 6.59 19.51 -5.59
N GLU A 57 7.81 19.06 -5.86
CA GLU A 57 8.28 18.77 -7.22
C GLU A 57 7.47 17.67 -7.92
N ILE A 58 6.92 16.72 -7.17
CA ILE A 58 6.13 15.59 -7.70
C ILE A 58 4.63 15.93 -7.77
N THR A 59 4.09 16.60 -6.75
CA THR A 59 2.65 16.76 -6.54
C THR A 59 2.13 18.16 -6.90
N GLY A 60 3.01 19.16 -6.93
CA GLY A 60 2.64 20.57 -7.03
C GLY A 60 2.08 21.19 -5.75
N TRP A 61 1.96 20.44 -4.64
CA TRP A 61 1.43 20.96 -3.38
C TRP A 61 2.34 22.01 -2.76
N GLU A 62 1.78 23.02 -2.11
CA GLU A 62 2.54 24.13 -1.51
C GLU A 62 3.52 23.62 -0.44
N ILE A 63 4.79 24.03 -0.52
CA ILE A 63 5.82 23.68 0.47
C ILE A 63 5.40 24.21 1.85
N GLY A 64 5.49 23.37 2.88
CA GLY A 64 5.05 23.73 4.24
C GLY A 64 3.56 23.47 4.50
N ALA A 65 2.77 23.12 3.48
CA ALA A 65 1.37 22.77 3.69
C ALA A 65 1.26 21.54 4.61
N PRO A 66 0.31 21.53 5.57
CA PRO A 66 0.17 20.43 6.50
C PRO A 66 -0.45 19.20 5.81
N VAL A 67 0.14 18.03 6.05
CA VAL A 67 -0.30 16.74 5.51
C VAL A 67 -0.32 15.68 6.60
N TRP A 68 -1.23 14.72 6.47
CA TRP A 68 -1.10 13.43 7.16
C TRP A 68 0.01 12.63 6.49
N HIS A 69 0.90 12.06 7.29
CA HIS A 69 1.82 11.00 6.88
C HIS A 69 1.36 9.70 7.52
N LEU A 70 0.86 8.80 6.68
CA LEU A 70 0.26 7.53 7.05
C LEU A 70 1.10 6.39 6.48
N ILE A 71 1.59 5.50 7.34
CA ILE A 71 2.27 4.27 6.93
C ILE A 71 1.41 3.09 7.38
N ARG A 72 1.08 2.21 6.44
CA ARG A 72 0.24 1.03 6.70
C ARG A 72 0.89 -0.22 6.19
N GLU A 73 0.82 -1.27 6.99
CA GLU A 73 1.17 -2.63 6.58
C GLU A 73 -0.11 -3.36 6.20
N ARG A 74 -0.10 -4.04 5.05
CA ARG A 74 -1.15 -4.98 4.69
C ARG A 74 -0.60 -6.38 4.74
N LYS A 75 -1.13 -7.13 5.69
CA LYS A 75 -0.82 -8.54 5.84
C LYS A 75 -1.77 -9.37 5.01
N ILE A 76 -1.24 -10.37 4.32
CA ILE A 76 -2.02 -11.39 3.66
C ILE A 76 -1.48 -12.73 4.13
N ASP A 77 -2.35 -13.63 4.59
CA ASP A 77 -1.95 -14.91 5.19
C ASP A 77 -0.92 -14.77 6.34
N GLY A 78 -0.96 -13.64 7.07
CA GLY A 78 -0.08 -13.33 8.19
C GLY A 78 1.26 -12.70 7.82
N GLU A 79 1.59 -12.59 6.52
CA GLU A 79 2.83 -11.98 6.02
C GLU A 79 2.58 -10.55 5.53
N VAL A 80 3.50 -9.61 5.80
CA VAL A 80 3.39 -8.24 5.27
C VAL A 80 3.71 -8.26 3.78
N VAL A 81 2.69 -8.06 2.94
CA VAL A 81 2.82 -8.09 1.47
C VAL A 81 2.88 -6.68 0.88
N ILE A 82 2.28 -5.69 1.54
CA ILE A 82 2.23 -4.30 1.06
C ILE A 82 2.60 -3.36 2.21
N LEU A 83 3.40 -2.36 1.90
CA LEU A 83 3.67 -1.22 2.77
C LEU A 83 3.21 0.05 2.04
N ASP A 84 2.05 0.58 2.44
CA ASP A 84 1.56 1.85 1.92
C ASP A 84 2.26 3.00 2.64
N THR A 85 2.69 4.02 1.90
CA THR A 85 3.11 5.31 2.44
C THR A 85 2.25 6.39 1.78
N ASP A 86 1.23 6.84 2.51
CA ASP A 86 0.26 7.81 2.03
C ASP A 86 0.56 9.19 2.61
N TYR A 87 0.46 10.22 1.75
CA TYR A 87 0.43 11.62 2.16
C TYR A 87 -0.90 12.23 1.77
N LEU A 88 -1.61 12.82 2.73
CA LEU A 88 -2.96 13.38 2.51
C LEU A 88 -2.99 14.84 2.96
N LEU A 89 -3.32 15.77 2.06
CA LEU A 89 -3.47 17.20 2.40
C LEU A 89 -4.50 17.40 3.50
N LYS A 90 -4.11 18.06 4.60
CA LYS A 90 -5.05 18.36 5.70
C LYS A 90 -6.11 19.38 5.30
N GLU A 91 -5.87 20.18 4.27
CA GLU A 91 -6.90 21.04 3.69
C GLU A 91 -8.09 20.23 3.14
N ILE A 92 -7.81 19.06 2.55
CA ILE A 92 -8.82 18.17 1.96
C ILE A 92 -9.31 17.13 2.97
N VAL A 93 -8.40 16.62 3.80
CA VAL A 93 -8.64 15.59 4.82
C VAL A 93 -8.37 16.21 6.20
N PRO A 94 -9.29 17.02 6.75
CA PRO A 94 -9.02 17.82 7.96
C PRO A 94 -8.78 16.97 9.20
N HIS A 95 -9.40 15.79 9.25
CA HIS A 95 -9.28 14.84 10.34
C HIS A 95 -9.02 13.45 9.76
N LEU A 96 -8.23 12.64 10.46
CA LEU A 96 -8.05 11.24 10.14
C LEU A 96 -7.79 10.48 11.44
N THR A 97 -8.68 9.57 11.79
CA THR A 97 -8.53 8.74 12.99
C THR A 97 -7.80 7.44 12.66
N PRO A 98 -7.17 6.76 13.65
CA PRO A 98 -6.60 5.45 13.44
C PRO A 98 -7.60 4.42 12.90
N VAL A 99 -8.87 4.51 13.31
CA VAL A 99 -9.94 3.61 12.84
C VAL A 99 -10.23 3.84 11.35
N GLN A 100 -10.37 5.09 10.92
CA GLN A 100 -10.56 5.42 9.50
C GLN A 100 -9.32 5.02 8.66
N ALA A 101 -8.11 5.26 9.19
CA ALA A 101 -6.87 4.90 8.52
C ALA A 101 -6.65 3.38 8.40
N GLN A 102 -7.16 2.61 9.37
CA GLN A 102 -7.15 1.14 9.33
C GLN A 102 -8.19 0.58 8.36
N GLY A 103 -9.31 1.28 8.19
CA GLY A 103 -10.35 0.96 7.20
C GLY A 103 -9.97 1.36 5.78
N SER A 104 -10.99 1.54 4.93
CA SER A 104 -10.79 2.06 3.58
C SER A 104 -10.76 3.59 3.61
N ILE A 105 -9.58 4.17 3.37
CA ILE A 105 -9.47 5.63 3.25
C ILE A 105 -10.28 6.18 2.07
N TYR A 106 -10.52 5.37 1.02
CA TYR A 106 -11.38 5.75 -0.11
C TYR A 106 -12.84 5.84 0.33
N GLU A 107 -13.32 4.85 1.08
CA GLU A 107 -14.67 4.87 1.66
C GLU A 107 -14.85 6.06 2.60
N TYR A 108 -13.82 6.40 3.37
CA TYR A 108 -13.80 7.60 4.19
C TYR A 108 -13.91 8.88 3.34
N PHE A 109 -13.12 9.00 2.27
CA PHE A 109 -13.18 10.15 1.36
C PHE A 109 -14.57 10.32 0.75
N GLU A 110 -15.18 9.25 0.27
CA GLU A 110 -16.45 9.31 -0.46
C GLU A 110 -17.66 9.46 0.47
N ASN A 111 -17.71 8.70 1.57
CA ASN A 111 -18.91 8.63 2.39
C ASN A 111 -18.92 9.62 3.55
N GLU A 112 -17.76 9.88 4.18
CA GLU A 112 -17.69 10.80 5.32
C GLU A 112 -17.29 12.21 4.89
N LEU A 113 -16.31 12.35 3.99
CA LEU A 113 -15.91 13.66 3.47
C LEU A 113 -16.72 14.11 2.25
N SER A 114 -17.57 13.24 1.69
CA SER A 114 -18.38 13.53 0.50
C SER A 114 -17.55 13.98 -0.72
N LEU A 115 -16.32 13.48 -0.82
CA LEU A 115 -15.44 13.73 -1.96
C LEU A 115 -15.78 12.79 -3.11
N THR A 116 -15.58 13.25 -4.34
CA THR A 116 -15.63 12.38 -5.52
C THR A 116 -14.22 12.17 -6.02
N ILE A 117 -13.80 10.90 -6.14
CA ILE A 117 -12.49 10.55 -6.67
C ILE A 117 -12.63 10.40 -8.19
N ASP A 118 -12.19 11.41 -8.94
CA ASP A 118 -12.44 11.50 -10.38
C ASP A 118 -11.36 10.81 -11.21
N TYR A 119 -10.08 10.94 -10.82
CA TYR A 119 -8.97 10.31 -11.53
C TYR A 119 -7.84 9.89 -10.59
N GLU A 120 -7.02 8.97 -11.10
CA GLU A 120 -5.84 8.44 -10.44
C GLU A 120 -4.70 8.36 -11.46
N GLN A 121 -3.48 8.68 -11.02
CA GLN A 121 -2.26 8.47 -11.79
C GLN A 121 -1.42 7.38 -11.09
N LYS A 122 -1.12 6.29 -11.82
CA LYS A 122 -0.28 5.18 -11.35
C LYS A 122 1.06 5.18 -12.09
N GLU A 123 2.15 5.04 -11.34
CA GLU A 123 3.47 4.71 -11.87
C GLU A 123 3.94 3.39 -11.25
N ILE A 124 4.52 2.50 -12.05
CA ILE A 124 5.00 1.19 -11.61
C ILE A 124 6.50 1.09 -11.91
N THR A 125 7.29 0.96 -10.85
CA THR A 125 8.75 0.81 -10.91
C THR A 125 9.16 -0.53 -10.28
N VAL A 126 10.39 -0.96 -10.57
CA VAL A 126 11.07 -2.07 -9.90
C VAL A 126 12.30 -1.51 -9.23
N GLU A 127 12.37 -1.65 -7.91
CA GLU A 127 13.42 -1.07 -7.08
C GLU A 127 14.15 -2.15 -6.26
N GLU A 128 15.39 -1.87 -5.88
CA GLU A 128 16.09 -2.71 -4.92
C GLU A 128 15.48 -2.55 -3.53
N VAL A 129 15.43 -3.65 -2.77
CA VAL A 129 14.86 -3.64 -1.42
C VAL A 129 15.74 -2.78 -0.51
N THR A 130 15.14 -1.74 0.08
CA THR A 130 15.79 -0.90 1.09
C THR A 130 15.79 -1.57 2.47
N ASP A 131 16.68 -1.16 3.37
CA ASP A 131 16.77 -1.75 4.72
C ASP A 131 15.48 -1.63 5.53
N ILE A 132 14.74 -0.52 5.34
CA ILE A 132 13.45 -0.30 6.01
C ILE A 132 12.40 -1.30 5.51
N VAL A 133 12.29 -1.47 4.18
CA VAL A 133 11.37 -2.46 3.59
C VAL A 133 11.77 -3.87 4.02
N LYS A 134 13.08 -4.18 4.01
CA LYS A 134 13.61 -5.48 4.44
C LYS A 134 13.20 -5.82 5.87
N THR A 135 13.36 -4.86 6.78
CA THR A 135 13.04 -5.03 8.21
C THR A 135 11.54 -5.13 8.43
N THR A 136 10.76 -4.23 7.82
CA THR A 136 9.29 -4.18 7.99
C THR A 136 8.59 -5.38 7.37
N MET A 137 9.02 -5.80 6.18
CA MET A 137 8.41 -6.94 5.47
C MET A 137 9.07 -8.28 5.79
N ASN A 138 10.08 -8.30 6.67
CA ASN A 138 10.85 -9.51 7.01
C ASN A 138 11.37 -10.26 5.77
N ILE A 139 11.87 -9.51 4.79
CA ILE A 139 12.36 -10.08 3.52
C ILE A 139 13.74 -10.67 3.74
N ASN A 140 13.84 -11.99 3.68
CA ASN A 140 15.12 -12.68 3.62
C ASN A 140 15.70 -12.53 2.20
N GLU A 141 17.00 -12.24 2.09
CA GLU A 141 17.67 -12.24 0.79
C GLU A 141 17.53 -13.63 0.16
N ILE A 142 16.88 -13.68 -1.01
CA ILE A 142 16.91 -14.86 -1.85
C ILE A 142 18.36 -14.98 -2.30
N GLY A 143 19.08 -15.95 -1.73
CA GLY A 143 20.44 -16.28 -2.12
C GLY A 143 20.51 -16.42 -3.64
N ARG A 144 21.32 -15.56 -4.27
CA ARG A 144 21.72 -15.75 -5.66
C ARG A 144 22.67 -16.96 -5.68
N GLU A 145 22.14 -18.15 -5.97
CA GLU A 145 22.95 -19.28 -6.47
C GLU A 145 23.30 -19.06 -7.96
#